data_AF-A0A1M4ZYM5-F1
#
_entry.id   AF-A0A1M4ZYM5-F1
#
_cell.length_a   1.000
_cell.length_b   1.000
_cell.length_c   1.000
_cell.angle_alpha   90.00
_cell.angle_beta   90.00
_cell.angle_gamma   90.00
#
_symmetry.space_group_name_H-M   'P 1'
#
loop_
_entity.id
_entity.type
_entity.pdbx_description
1 polymer ?
#
loop_
_entity_poly.entity_id
_entity_poly.type
_entity_poly.pdbx_seq_one_letter_code
_entity_poly.pdbx_strand_id
1 'polypeptide(L)'
;MEVWNAFVVSIASVWNDSGFQALTGGNVIMMLVGCFLLYMAFVKEYEPLLLSPIAFGCIMANFPKTGFMDEMNVMMAIHFGIAYEIFPPIIFMGVGAMTDFGPMIANPDTMLLGAAAQFGVFIALAGAMIL
;
A
#
# COMPACT_ATOMS: atom_id res chain seq x y z
N MET A 1 45.40 -22.80 5.13
CA MET A 1 44.45 -23.02 4.02
C MET A 1 43.00 -23.00 4.50
N GLU A 2 42.69 -23.44 5.72
CA GLU A 2 41.30 -23.42 6.24
C GLU A 2 40.70 -22.03 6.44
N VAL A 3 41.47 -21.05 6.94
CA VAL A 3 41.00 -19.67 7.13
C VAL A 3 40.64 -18.99 5.79
N TRP A 4 41.39 -19.31 4.73
CA TRP A 4 41.13 -18.74 3.40
C TRP A 4 39.88 -19.37 2.78
N ASN A 5 39.69 -20.69 2.93
CA ASN A 5 38.45 -21.34 2.51
C ASN A 5 37.24 -20.83 3.32
N ALA A 6 37.37 -20.66 4.64
CA ALA A 6 36.31 -20.13 5.49
C ALA A 6 35.92 -18.69 5.08
N PHE A 7 36.89 -17.85 4.78
CA PHE A 7 36.63 -16.48 4.32
C PHE A 7 35.99 -16.44 2.92
N VAL A 8 36.45 -17.26 1.98
CA VAL A 8 35.83 -17.37 0.64
C VAL A 8 34.39 -17.88 0.74
N VAL A 9 34.13 -18.86 1.61
CA VAL A 9 32.77 -19.37 1.88
C VAL A 9 31.90 -18.29 2.52
N SER A 10 32.46 -17.47 3.41
CA SER A 10 31.73 -16.37 4.06
C SER A 10 31.36 -15.25 3.08
N ILE A 11 32.24 -14.92 2.13
CA ILE A 11 31.91 -13.97 1.06
C ILE A 11 30.86 -14.56 0.11
N ALA A 12 30.99 -15.84 -0.25
CA ALA A 12 30.02 -16.51 -1.11
C ALA A 12 28.65 -16.63 -0.43
N SER A 13 28.60 -16.88 0.89
CA SER A 13 27.35 -16.91 1.64
C SER A 13 26.74 -15.51 1.75
N VAL A 14 27.51 -14.48 2.06
CA VAL A 14 27.01 -13.09 2.07
C VAL A 14 26.44 -12.71 0.69
N TRP A 15 27.08 -13.12 -0.40
CA TRP A 15 26.57 -12.85 -1.75
C TRP A 15 25.29 -13.63 -2.06
N ASN A 16 25.20 -14.91 -1.69
CA ASN A 16 24.03 -15.75 -1.92
C ASN A 16 22.84 -15.42 -1.00
N ASP A 17 23.11 -15.05 0.24
CA ASP A 17 22.10 -14.65 1.22
C ASP A 17 21.68 -13.20 1.05
N SER A 18 22.48 -12.38 0.36
CA SER A 18 22.11 -10.99 0.07
C SER A 18 20.77 -10.91 -0.67
N GLY A 19 19.99 -9.89 -0.31
CA GLY A 19 18.75 -9.55 -1.03
C GLY A 19 19.02 -9.15 -2.49
N PHE A 20 20.24 -8.74 -2.83
CA PHE A 20 20.62 -8.29 -4.18
C PHE A 20 20.45 -9.38 -5.25
N GLN A 21 20.63 -10.65 -4.93
CA GLN A 21 20.41 -11.73 -5.89
C GLN A 21 18.94 -11.99 -6.22
N ALA A 22 18.04 -11.76 -5.26
CA ALA A 22 16.61 -11.98 -5.43
C ALA A 22 15.87 -10.74 -5.94
N LEU A 23 16.62 -9.66 -6.25
CA LEU A 23 16.07 -8.38 -6.68
C LEU A 23 15.72 -8.45 -8.17
N THR A 24 14.42 -8.57 -8.48
CA THR A 24 13.95 -8.59 -9.87
C THR A 24 13.79 -7.18 -10.42
N GLY A 25 13.78 -7.04 -11.75
CA GLY A 25 13.49 -5.75 -12.40
C GLY A 25 12.12 -5.18 -12.01
N GLY A 26 11.14 -6.04 -11.72
CA GLY A 26 9.82 -5.63 -11.24
C GLY A 26 9.87 -4.96 -9.87
N ASN A 27 10.68 -5.50 -8.94
CA ASN A 27 10.88 -4.91 -7.62
C ASN A 27 11.46 -3.49 -7.73
N VAL A 28 12.43 -3.28 -8.64
CA VAL A 28 13.03 -1.96 -8.88
C VAL A 28 11.98 -0.97 -9.37
N ILE A 29 11.16 -1.36 -10.36
CA ILE A 29 10.10 -0.50 -10.90
C ILE A 29 9.11 -0.12 -9.80
N MET A 30 8.65 -1.08 -9.00
CA MET A 30 7.70 -0.81 -7.93
C MET A 30 8.28 0.05 -6.81
N MET A 31 9.56 -0.11 -6.47
CA MET A 31 10.24 0.81 -5.55
C MET A 31 10.30 2.24 -6.10
N LEU A 32 10.56 2.42 -7.39
CA LEU A 32 10.52 3.74 -8.04
C LEU A 32 9.11 4.34 -8.02
N VAL A 33 8.08 3.54 -8.27
CA VAL A 33 6.67 3.96 -8.11
C VAL A 33 6.40 4.37 -6.67
N GLY A 34 6.86 3.61 -5.67
CA GLY A 34 6.74 3.97 -4.27
C GLY A 34 7.41 5.31 -3.94
N CYS A 35 8.62 5.56 -4.45
CA CYS A 35 9.28 6.87 -4.31
C CYS A 35 8.50 8.00 -4.99
N PHE A 36 7.90 7.74 -6.15
CA PHE A 36 7.03 8.69 -6.84
C PHE A 36 5.77 9.01 -6.02
N LEU A 37 5.14 8.01 -5.40
CA LEU A 37 4.00 8.20 -4.51
C LEU A 37 4.39 8.98 -3.23
N LEU A 38 5.57 8.74 -2.67
CA LEU A 38 6.10 9.56 -1.56
C LEU A 38 6.28 11.02 -1.98
N TYR A 39 6.79 11.27 -3.18
CA TYR A 39 6.89 12.62 -3.73
C TYR A 39 5.50 13.28 -3.84
N MET A 40 4.50 12.56 -4.35
CA MET A 40 3.12 13.04 -4.42
C MET A 40 2.53 13.33 -3.04
N ALA A 41 2.81 12.49 -2.04
CA ALA A 41 2.30 12.66 -0.69
C ALA A 41 2.87 13.89 0.02
N PHE A 42 4.18 14.14 -0.09
CA PHE A 42 4.85 15.22 0.67
C PHE A 42 5.01 16.53 -0.10
N VAL A 43 5.30 16.48 -1.40
CA VAL A 43 5.56 17.70 -2.19
C VAL A 43 4.26 18.25 -2.77
N LYS A 44 3.35 17.37 -3.18
CA LYS A 44 2.06 17.76 -3.75
C LYS A 44 0.90 17.69 -2.76
N GLU A 45 1.16 17.19 -1.55
CA GLU A 45 0.17 17.08 -0.47
C GLU A 45 -1.11 16.33 -0.90
N TYR A 46 -0.98 15.37 -1.83
CA TYR A 46 -2.09 14.50 -2.20
C TYR A 46 -2.33 13.49 -1.09
N GLU A 47 -3.45 13.64 -0.38
CA GLU A 47 -3.92 12.78 0.71
C GLU A 47 -2.78 12.22 1.59
N PRO A 48 -1.97 13.08 2.23
CA PRO A 48 -0.72 12.66 2.86
C PRO A 48 -0.93 11.62 3.98
N LEU A 49 -2.10 11.65 4.62
CA LEU A 49 -2.48 10.72 5.69
C LEU A 49 -2.58 9.27 5.21
N LEU A 50 -3.05 9.03 3.98
CA LEU A 50 -3.23 7.69 3.42
C LEU A 50 -2.14 7.34 2.40
N LEU A 51 -1.70 8.31 1.60
CA LEU A 51 -0.74 8.07 0.54
C LEU A 51 0.65 7.80 1.10
N SER A 52 1.04 8.44 2.22
CA SER A 52 2.38 8.23 2.79
C SER A 52 2.60 6.82 3.36
N PRO A 53 1.67 6.20 4.13
CA PRO A 53 1.84 4.82 4.57
C PRO A 53 1.76 3.82 3.41
N ILE A 54 0.91 4.07 2.40
CA ILE A 54 0.81 3.23 1.20
C ILE A 54 2.14 3.24 0.43
N ALA A 55 2.70 4.43 0.19
CA ALA A 55 3.95 4.57 -0.55
C ALA A 55 5.13 3.91 0.20
N PHE A 56 5.18 4.05 1.53
CA PHE A 56 6.17 3.37 2.36
C PHE A 56 6.00 1.84 2.34
N GLY A 57 4.76 1.37 2.47
CA GLY A 57 4.42 -0.05 2.36
C GLY A 57 4.80 -0.65 1.00
N CYS A 58 4.60 0.10 -0.09
CA CYS A 58 5.00 -0.31 -1.44
C CYS A 58 6.52 -0.49 -1.55
N ILE A 59 7.31 0.46 -1.05
CA ILE A 59 8.77 0.34 -1.05
C ILE A 59 9.22 -0.86 -0.22
N MET A 60 8.71 -0.99 1.01
CA MET A 60 9.06 -2.08 1.91
C MET A 60 8.71 -3.45 1.34
N ALA A 61 7.49 -3.62 0.82
CA ALA A 61 7.02 -4.91 0.27
C ALA A 61 7.84 -5.38 -0.96
N ASN A 62 8.48 -4.45 -1.67
CA ASN A 62 9.30 -4.77 -2.84
C ASN A 62 10.78 -4.99 -2.51
N PHE A 63 11.21 -4.87 -1.25
CA PHE A 63 12.53 -5.35 -0.86
C PHE A 63 12.58 -6.89 -0.89
N PRO A 64 13.57 -7.50 -1.56
CA PRO A 64 13.69 -8.96 -1.62
C PRO A 64 14.15 -9.55 -0.28
N LYS A 65 13.71 -10.78 0.01
CA LYS A 65 14.07 -11.55 1.22
C LYS A 65 13.80 -10.82 2.55
N THR A 66 12.67 -10.12 2.64
CA THR A 66 12.28 -9.39 3.86
C THR A 66 11.67 -10.26 4.95
N GLY A 67 11.29 -11.51 4.64
CA GLY A 67 10.62 -12.40 5.60
C GLY A 67 9.21 -11.91 6.00
N PHE A 68 8.66 -10.92 5.29
CA PHE A 68 7.41 -10.25 5.67
C PHE A 68 6.19 -11.16 5.67
N MET A 69 6.21 -12.25 4.91
CA MET A 69 5.09 -13.18 4.80
C MET A 69 5.35 -14.55 5.46
N ASP A 70 6.55 -14.75 6.03
CA ASP A 70 6.98 -16.08 6.50
C ASP A 70 6.65 -16.33 7.98
N GLU A 71 6.67 -15.29 8.82
CA GLU A 71 6.36 -15.37 10.25
C GLU A 71 5.32 -14.33 10.66
N MET A 72 4.69 -14.52 11.84
CA MET A 72 3.76 -13.54 12.43
C MET A 72 4.53 -12.28 12.89
N ASN A 73 4.92 -11.47 11.92
CA ASN A 73 5.56 -10.18 12.11
C ASN A 73 4.53 -9.04 11.96
N VAL A 74 4.96 -7.81 12.21
CA VAL A 74 4.09 -6.62 12.13
C VAL A 74 3.46 -6.44 10.74
N MET A 75 4.21 -6.74 9.67
CA MET A 75 3.71 -6.62 8.30
C MET A 75 2.65 -7.66 7.97
N MET A 76 2.82 -8.90 8.44
CA MET A 76 1.83 -9.97 8.31
C MET A 76 0.56 -9.67 9.12
N ALA A 77 0.69 -9.11 10.33
CA ALA A 77 -0.46 -8.67 11.12
C ALA A 77 -1.26 -7.55 10.42
N ILE A 78 -0.56 -6.59 9.80
CA ILE A 78 -1.21 -5.55 8.98
C ILE A 78 -1.88 -6.19 7.76
N HIS A 79 -1.22 -7.14 7.09
CA HIS A 79 -1.79 -7.85 5.96
C HIS A 79 -3.08 -8.60 6.34
N PHE A 80 -3.10 -9.28 7.49
CA PHE A 80 -4.31 -9.93 8.01
C PHE A 80 -5.45 -8.95 8.26
N GLY A 81 -5.17 -7.77 8.82
CA GLY A 81 -6.20 -6.74 9.03
C GLY A 81 -6.80 -6.19 7.74
N ILE A 82 -6.06 -6.22 6.63
CA ILE A 82 -6.57 -5.88 5.30
C ILE A 82 -7.31 -7.06 4.67
N ALA A 83 -6.74 -8.27 4.74
CA ALA A 83 -7.30 -9.48 4.12
C ALA A 83 -8.63 -9.91 4.74
N TYR A 84 -8.79 -9.72 6.05
CA TYR A 84 -10.06 -9.94 6.75
C TYR A 84 -10.95 -8.70 6.78
N GLU A 85 -10.59 -7.65 6.02
CA GLU A 85 -11.36 -6.41 5.91
C GLU A 85 -11.69 -5.80 7.28
N ILE A 86 -10.77 -5.87 8.24
CA ILE A 86 -10.93 -5.29 9.57
C ILE A 86 -10.63 -3.78 9.52
N PHE A 87 -9.56 -3.39 8.82
CA PHE A 87 -9.17 -1.98 8.74
C PHE A 87 -10.14 -1.10 7.94
N PRO A 88 -10.66 -1.49 6.75
CA PRO A 88 -11.54 -0.62 5.98
C PRO A 88 -12.82 -0.19 6.75
N PRO A 89 -13.58 -1.08 7.41
CA PRO A 89 -14.74 -0.68 8.22
C PRO A 89 -14.38 0.21 9.40
N ILE A 90 -13.22 -0.02 10.05
CA ILE A 90 -12.75 0.85 11.15
C ILE A 90 -12.42 2.26 10.63
N ILE A 91 -11.75 2.35 9.48
CA ILE A 91 -11.45 3.64 8.83
C ILE A 91 -12.77 4.34 8.47
N PHE A 92 -13.72 3.64 7.85
CA PHE A 92 -15.03 4.22 7.51
C PHE A 92 -15.86 4.61 8.73
N MET A 93 -15.76 3.86 9.83
CA MET A 93 -16.36 4.26 11.11
C MET A 93 -15.76 5.58 11.61
N GLY A 94 -14.44 5.76 11.50
CA GLY A 94 -13.76 7.01 11.84
C GLY A 94 -14.19 8.18 10.95
N VAL A 95 -14.28 7.97 9.63
CA VAL A 95 -14.79 8.98 8.68
C VAL A 95 -16.23 9.37 9.03
N GLY A 96 -17.09 8.39 9.31
CA GLY A 96 -18.47 8.61 9.76
C GLY A 96 -18.56 9.41 11.06
N ALA A 97 -17.68 9.14 12.03
CA ALA A 97 -17.62 9.88 13.29
C ALA A 97 -17.16 11.35 13.12
N MET A 98 -16.38 11.64 12.07
CA MET A 98 -15.93 13.00 11.73
C MET A 98 -16.89 13.73 10.78
N THR A 99 -17.94 13.07 10.28
CA THR A 99 -18.85 13.65 9.28
C THR A 99 -19.92 14.50 9.96
N ASP A 100 -20.07 15.75 9.50
CA ASP A 100 -21.14 16.64 9.94
C ASP A 100 -22.38 16.46 9.04
N PHE A 101 -23.51 16.05 9.65
CA PHE A 101 -24.79 15.86 8.96
C PHE A 101 -25.66 17.12 8.95
N GLY A 102 -25.28 18.20 9.65
CA GLY A 102 -26.06 19.44 9.71
C GLY A 102 -26.42 20.02 8.34
N PRO A 103 -25.47 20.18 7.40
CA PRO A 103 -25.74 20.66 6.04
C PRO A 103 -26.68 19.74 5.25
N MET A 104 -26.54 18.42 5.42
CA MET A 104 -27.37 17.42 4.74
C MET A 104 -28.82 17.44 5.24
N ILE A 105 -29.02 17.57 6.56
CA ILE A 105 -30.36 17.62 7.18
C ILE A 105 -31.06 18.94 6.86
N ALA A 106 -30.31 20.05 6.77
CA ALA A 106 -30.86 21.37 6.47
C ALA A 106 -31.43 21.49 5.04
N ASN A 107 -30.87 20.77 4.07
CA ASN A 107 -31.41 20.70 2.71
C ASN A 107 -31.35 19.25 2.16
N PRO A 108 -32.43 18.46 2.32
CA PRO A 108 -32.47 17.06 1.91
C PRO A 108 -32.24 16.82 0.42
N ASP A 109 -32.49 17.81 -0.45
CA ASP A 109 -32.27 17.70 -1.90
C ASP A 109 -30.77 17.49 -2.23
N THR A 110 -29.87 17.89 -1.34
CA THR A 110 -28.42 17.60 -1.47
C THR A 110 -28.12 16.10 -1.45
N MET A 111 -28.99 15.28 -0.85
CA MET A 111 -28.86 13.82 -0.88
C MET A 111 -29.05 13.25 -2.29
N LEU A 112 -29.89 13.87 -3.12
CA LEU A 112 -30.08 13.47 -4.52
C LEU A 112 -28.84 13.74 -5.38
N LEU A 113 -28.07 14.80 -5.07
CA LEU A 113 -26.78 15.05 -5.70
C LEU A 113 -25.78 13.93 -5.37
N GLY A 114 -25.77 13.45 -4.12
CA GLY A 114 -24.97 12.30 -3.70
C GLY A 114 -25.35 11.01 -4.45
N ALA A 115 -26.64 10.77 -4.69
CA ALA A 115 -27.09 9.64 -5.50
C ALA A 115 -26.61 9.76 -6.96
N ALA A 116 -26.64 10.96 -7.54
CA ALA A 116 -26.14 11.20 -8.88
C ALA A 116 -24.61 11.00 -8.99
N ALA A 117 -23.85 11.31 -7.95
CA ALA A 117 -22.39 11.08 -7.93
C ALA A 117 -22.02 9.60 -8.09
N GLN A 118 -22.89 8.67 -7.69
CA GLN A 118 -22.66 7.22 -7.84
C GLN A 118 -22.69 6.73 -9.30
N PHE A 119 -23.26 7.51 -10.23
CA PHE A 119 -23.20 7.14 -11.67
C PHE A 119 -21.76 7.01 -12.18
N GLY A 120 -20.81 7.77 -11.62
CA GLY A 120 -19.41 7.66 -12.01
C GLY A 120 -18.83 6.25 -11.80
N VAL A 121 -19.23 5.58 -10.70
CA VAL A 121 -18.80 4.21 -10.40
C VAL A 121 -19.37 3.23 -11.43
N PHE A 122 -20.66 3.37 -11.77
CA PHE A 122 -21.29 2.50 -12.78
C PHE A 122 -20.70 2.70 -14.18
N ILE A 123 -20.38 3.94 -14.55
CA ILE A 123 -19.75 4.24 -15.85
C ILE A 123 -18.34 3.66 -15.90
N ALA A 124 -17.54 3.81 -14.84
CA ALA A 124 -16.21 3.22 -14.77
C ALA A 124 -16.27 1.69 -14.88
N LEU A 125 -17.22 1.05 -14.19
CA LEU A 125 -17.45 -0.39 -14.28
C LEU A 125 -17.88 -0.83 -15.69
N ALA A 126 -18.84 -0.13 -16.30
CA ALA A 126 -19.29 -0.42 -17.66
C ALA A 126 -18.16 -0.27 -18.67
N GLY A 127 -17.35 0.78 -18.55
CA GLY A 127 -16.16 0.98 -19.37
C GLY A 127 -15.14 -0.14 -19.21
N ALA A 128 -14.89 -0.59 -17.97
CA ALA A 128 -14.01 -1.72 -17.70
C ALA A 128 -14.52 -3.06 -18.27
N MET A 129 -15.84 -3.26 -18.34
CA MET A 129 -16.43 -4.48 -18.94
C MET A 129 -16.43 -4.48 -20.48
N ILE A 130 -16.30 -3.31 -21.12
CA ILE A 130 -16.28 -3.16 -22.58
C ILE A 130 -14.86 -3.36 -23.15
N LEU A 131 -13.83 -3.07 -22.36
CA LEU A 131 -12.40 -3.29 -22.66
C LEU A 131 -12.01 -4.77 -22.57
#